data_AF-A0A925D8L8-F1
#
_entry.id   AF-A0A925D8L8-F1
#
_cell.length_a   1.000
_cell.length_b   1.000
_cell.length_c   1.000
_cell.angle_alpha   90.00
_cell.angle_beta   90.00
_cell.angle_gamma   90.00
#
_symmetry.space_group_name_H-M   'P 1'
#
loop_
_entity.id
_entity.type
_entity.pdbx_description
1 polymer ?
#
loop_
_entity_poly.entity_id
_entity_poly.type
_entity_poly.pdbx_seq_one_letter_code
_entity_poly.pdbx_strand_id
1 'polypeptide(L)'
;MSQPLPNLSSLSRKLADANLRIDRVIENLPGALDHLIQAADRKQWNEVSRLSQMLAKSCQEQGVPLDAPAKEVAGSAAEQSEPQIKRALLRLIGASGRLRRQGNTSSQSASSEQNIVQPE
;
A
#
# COMPACT_ATOMS: atom_id res chain seq x y z
N MET A 1 28.27 -0.49 -31.66
CA MET A 1 27.13 0.42 -31.44
C MET A 1 26.94 0.59 -29.95
N SER A 2 27.43 1.70 -29.39
CA SER A 2 27.33 2.04 -27.97
C SER A 2 25.91 2.47 -27.67
N GLN A 3 25.19 1.71 -26.84
CA GLN A 3 23.89 2.15 -26.32
C GLN A 3 24.10 3.44 -25.51
N PRO A 4 23.31 4.50 -25.75
CA PRO A 4 23.42 5.73 -24.98
C PRO A 4 23.13 5.41 -23.51
N LEU A 5 24.07 5.77 -22.63
CA LEU A 5 23.94 5.59 -21.19
C LEU A 5 22.63 6.27 -20.72
N PRO A 6 21.84 5.60 -19.88
CA PRO A 6 20.57 6.15 -19.42
C PRO A 6 20.81 7.46 -18.68
N ASN A 7 20.03 8.50 -19.03
CA ASN A 7 20.17 9.81 -18.44
C ASN A 7 19.78 9.75 -16.95
N LEU A 8 20.76 9.97 -16.07
CA LEU A 8 20.63 9.88 -14.62
C LEU A 8 19.52 10.81 -14.08
N SER A 9 19.32 11.97 -14.69
CA SER A 9 18.24 12.90 -14.31
C SER A 9 16.85 12.32 -14.60
N SER A 10 16.71 11.58 -15.70
CA SER A 10 15.45 10.93 -16.08
C SER A 10 15.12 9.74 -15.17
N LEU A 11 16.13 8.99 -14.72
CA LEU A 11 15.98 7.91 -13.75
C LEU A 11 15.61 8.45 -12.37
N SER A 12 16.29 9.52 -11.92
CA SER A 12 15.99 10.20 -10.67
C SER A 12 14.55 10.72 -10.65
N ARG A 13 14.09 11.37 -11.73
CA ARG A 13 12.72 11.84 -11.84
C ARG A 13 11.69 10.70 -11.79
N LYS A 14 11.93 9.60 -12.52
CA LYS A 14 11.06 8.41 -12.48
C LYS A 14 10.97 7.81 -11.08
N LEU A 15 12.08 7.78 -10.35
CA LEU A 15 12.14 7.27 -8.99
C LEU A 15 11.38 8.16 -8.01
N ALA A 16 11.54 9.49 -8.12
CA ALA A 16 10.77 10.45 -7.34
C ALA A 16 9.27 10.34 -7.61
N ASP A 17 8.86 10.24 -8.89
CA ASP A 17 7.45 10.06 -9.27
C ASP A 17 6.87 8.74 -8.74
N ALA A 18 7.66 7.66 -8.73
CA ALA A 18 7.25 6.38 -8.17
C ALA A 18 7.06 6.44 -6.65
N ASN A 19 7.99 7.08 -5.94
CA ASN A 19 7.89 7.26 -4.48
C ASN A 19 6.64 8.06 -4.10
N LEU A 20 6.37 9.18 -4.78
CA LEU A 20 5.17 10.01 -4.52
C LEU A 20 3.87 9.23 -4.69
N ARG A 21 3.82 8.29 -5.64
CA ARG A 21 2.63 7.47 -5.87
C ARG A 21 2.42 6.44 -4.76
N ILE A 22 3.50 5.81 -4.31
CA ILE A 22 3.49 4.87 -3.19
C ILE A 22 3.03 5.59 -1.90
N ASP A 23 3.60 6.77 -1.62
CA ASP A 23 3.25 7.56 -0.45
C ASP A 23 1.76 7.92 -0.42
N ARG A 24 1.21 8.38 -1.55
CA ARG A 24 -0.23 8.65 -1.65
C ARG A 24 -1.10 7.43 -1.39
N VAL A 25 -0.71 6.23 -1.84
CA VAL A 25 -1.49 5.01 -1.53
C VAL A 25 -1.42 4.70 -0.04
N ILE A 26 -0.25 4.83 0.56
CA ILE A 26 -0.02 4.56 1.99
C ILE A 26 -0.76 5.56 2.88
N GLU A 27 -0.84 6.82 2.49
CA GLU A 27 -1.58 7.89 3.18
C GLU A 27 -3.09 7.68 3.12
N ASN A 28 -3.63 7.25 1.97
CA ASN A 28 -5.07 7.04 1.78
C ASN A 28 -5.57 5.69 2.33
N LEU A 29 -4.65 4.76 2.60
CA LEU A 29 -4.95 3.41 3.06
C LEU A 29 -5.84 3.33 4.31
N PRO A 30 -5.62 4.14 5.38
CA PRO A 30 -6.46 4.09 6.58
C PRO A 30 -7.93 4.40 6.28
N GLY A 31 -8.21 5.46 5.51
CA GLY A 31 -9.58 5.81 5.13
C GLY A 31 -10.26 4.74 4.27
N ALA A 32 -9.51 4.13 3.35
CA ALA A 32 -10.03 3.00 2.57
C ALA A 32 -10.38 1.79 3.44
N LEU A 33 -9.57 1.49 4.45
CA LEU A 33 -9.84 0.41 5.41
C LEU A 33 -11.04 0.73 6.31
N ASP A 34 -11.19 1.97 6.76
CA ASP A 34 -12.33 2.38 7.57
C ASP A 34 -13.65 2.21 6.81
N HIS A 35 -13.69 2.59 5.53
CA HIS A 35 -14.86 2.35 4.67
C HIS A 35 -15.16 0.86 4.48
N LEU A 36 -14.14 0.02 4.31
CA LEU A 36 -14.28 -1.43 4.22
C LEU A 36 -14.84 -2.03 5.52
N ILE A 37 -14.34 -1.60 6.67
CA ILE A 37 -14.78 -2.07 7.99
C ILE A 37 -16.24 -1.65 8.23
N GLN A 38 -16.58 -0.39 7.94
CA GLN A 38 -17.96 0.10 8.07
C GLN A 38 -18.94 -0.64 7.16
N ALA A 39 -18.56 -0.92 5.91
CA ALA A 39 -19.39 -1.72 5.01
C ALA A 39 -19.55 -3.16 5.51
N ALA A 40 -18.49 -3.75 6.07
CA ALA A 40 -18.53 -5.08 6.65
C ALA A 40 -19.41 -5.15 7.91
N ASP A 41 -19.34 -4.16 8.80
CA ASP A 41 -20.20 -4.06 10.00
C ASP A 41 -21.68 -3.94 9.62
N ARG A 42 -21.97 -3.22 8.53
CA ARG A 42 -23.32 -3.09 7.95
C ARG A 42 -23.75 -4.30 7.12
N LYS A 43 -22.92 -5.34 7.02
CA LYS A 43 -23.14 -6.55 6.20
C LYS A 43 -23.38 -6.26 4.71
N GLN A 44 -22.81 -5.17 4.20
CA GLN A 44 -22.92 -4.76 2.81
C GLN A 44 -21.86 -5.49 1.96
N TRP A 45 -21.98 -6.80 1.81
CA TRP A 45 -20.94 -7.65 1.20
C TRP A 45 -20.60 -7.27 -0.24
N ASN A 46 -21.59 -6.83 -1.02
CA ASN A 46 -21.35 -6.32 -2.38
C ASN A 46 -20.45 -5.08 -2.35
N GLU A 47 -20.63 -4.19 -1.38
CA GLU A 47 -19.82 -2.99 -1.22
C GLU A 47 -18.42 -3.34 -0.70
N VAL A 48 -18.31 -4.29 0.22
CA VAL A 48 -17.00 -4.83 0.65
C VAL A 48 -16.24 -5.40 -0.54
N SER A 49 -16.90 -6.17 -1.41
CA SER A 49 -16.29 -6.73 -2.62
C SER A 49 -15.83 -5.62 -3.57
N ARG A 50 -16.69 -4.62 -3.84
CA ARG A 50 -16.36 -3.48 -4.72
C ARG A 50 -15.17 -2.67 -4.20
N LEU A 51 -15.20 -2.27 -2.93
CA LEU A 51 -14.14 -1.47 -2.31
C LEU A 51 -12.81 -2.22 -2.26
N SER A 52 -12.84 -3.52 -1.96
CA SER A 52 -11.62 -4.34 -1.91
C SER A 52 -11.03 -4.59 -3.29
N GLN A 53 -11.84 -4.73 -4.34
CA GLN A 53 -11.37 -4.77 -5.74
C GLN A 53 -10.72 -3.46 -6.17
N MET A 54 -11.34 -2.32 -5.82
CA MET A 54 -10.75 -1.00 -6.09
C MET A 54 -9.40 -0.83 -5.41
N LEU A 55 -9.31 -1.22 -4.13
CA LEU A 55 -8.07 -1.19 -3.38
C LEU A 55 -7.00 -2.10 -4.00
N ALA A 56 -7.36 -3.32 -4.38
CA ALA A 56 -6.44 -4.26 -5.02
C ALA A 56 -5.88 -3.71 -6.33
N LYS A 57 -6.75 -3.12 -7.16
CA LYS A 57 -6.34 -2.50 -8.43
C LYS A 57 -5.39 -1.33 -8.20
N SER A 58 -5.71 -0.45 -7.26
CA SER A 58 -4.84 0.67 -6.90
C SER A 58 -3.47 0.20 -6.39
N CYS A 59 -3.44 -0.82 -5.53
CA CYS A 59 -2.19 -1.38 -5.03
C CYS A 59 -1.36 -2.02 -6.15
N GLN A 60 -2.01 -2.76 -7.05
CA GLN A 60 -1.35 -3.38 -8.20
C GLN A 60 -0.75 -2.34 -9.16
N GLU A 61 -1.49 -1.27 -9.47
CA GLU A 61 -1.03 -0.19 -10.36
C GLU A 61 0.17 0.57 -9.78
N GLN A 62 0.27 0.68 -8.46
CA GLN A 62 1.33 1.40 -7.77
C GLN A 62 2.44 0.49 -7.21
N GLY A 63 2.39 -0.82 -7.48
CA GLY A 63 3.40 -1.78 -7.02
C GLY A 63 3.42 -1.98 -5.49
N VAL A 64 2.30 -1.70 -4.81
CA VAL A 64 2.17 -1.85 -3.36
C VAL A 64 1.78 -3.30 -3.03
N PRO A 65 2.47 -3.99 -2.09
CA PRO A 65 2.26 -5.41 -1.80
C PRO A 65 1.02 -5.67 -0.92
N LEU A 66 -0.12 -5.11 -1.31
CA LEU A 66 -1.43 -5.27 -0.68
C LEU A 66 -2.51 -5.75 -1.67
N ASP A 67 -2.15 -5.99 -2.93
CA ASP A 67 -3.08 -6.44 -3.96
C ASP A 67 -3.67 -7.83 -3.65
N ALA A 68 -2.83 -8.80 -3.27
CA ALA A 68 -3.24 -10.15 -2.92
C ALA A 68 -4.20 -10.21 -1.71
N PRO A 69 -3.90 -9.62 -0.54
CA PRO A 69 -4.83 -9.63 0.59
C PRO A 69 -6.13 -8.85 0.29
N ALA A 70 -6.09 -7.80 -0.54
CA ALA A 70 -7.30 -7.09 -0.96
C ALA A 70 -8.16 -7.95 -1.90
N LYS A 71 -7.56 -8.70 -2.85
CA LYS A 71 -8.28 -9.66 -3.70
C LYS A 71 -8.92 -10.78 -2.89
N GLU A 72 -8.27 -11.22 -1.82
CA GLU A 72 -8.84 -12.24 -0.92
C GLU A 72 -10.12 -11.74 -0.24
N VAL A 73 -10.12 -10.52 0.28
CA VAL A 73 -11.34 -9.89 0.83
C VAL A 73 -12.44 -9.83 -0.22
N ALA A 74 -12.11 -9.44 -1.45
CA ALA A 74 -13.08 -9.38 -2.54
C ALA A 74 -13.72 -10.73 -2.85
N GLY A 75 -12.91 -11.79 -2.89
CA GLY A 75 -13.35 -13.17 -3.11
C GLY A 75 -14.28 -13.66 -1.99
N SER A 76 -13.84 -13.55 -0.73
CA SER A 76 -14.67 -13.94 0.42
C SER A 76 -15.98 -13.15 0.50
N ALA A 77 -15.97 -11.87 0.10
CA ALA A 77 -17.17 -11.04 0.06
C ALA A 77 -18.13 -11.44 -1.07
N ALA A 78 -17.62 -11.86 -2.23
CA ALA A 78 -18.42 -12.38 -3.33
C ALA A 78 -19.10 -13.71 -2.94
N GLU A 79 -18.41 -14.56 -2.17
CA GLU A 79 -18.95 -15.80 -1.61
C GLU A 79 -19.86 -15.57 -0.38
N GLN A 80 -19.98 -14.33 0.11
CA GLN A 80 -20.77 -13.93 1.29
C GLN A 80 -20.45 -14.74 2.56
N SER A 81 -19.21 -15.24 2.67
CA SER A 81 -18.77 -16.04 3.79
C SER A 81 -18.26 -15.15 4.93
N GLU A 82 -19.17 -14.70 5.81
CA GLU A 82 -18.87 -13.77 6.91
C GLU A 82 -17.61 -14.16 7.74
N PRO A 83 -17.40 -15.42 8.14
CA PRO A 83 -16.19 -15.81 8.86
C PRO A 83 -14.91 -15.65 8.04
N GLN A 84 -14.96 -15.91 6.74
CA GLN A 84 -13.82 -15.76 5.85
C GLN A 84 -13.53 -14.28 5.57
N ILE A 85 -14.59 -13.47 5.36
CA ILE A 85 -14.48 -12.02 5.18
C ILE A 85 -13.76 -11.39 6.38
N LYS A 86 -14.17 -11.72 7.61
CA LYS A 86 -13.52 -11.20 8.83
C LYS A 86 -12.05 -11.58 8.91
N ARG A 87 -11.70 -12.84 8.61
CA ARG A 87 -10.30 -13.31 8.60
C ARG A 87 -9.47 -12.64 7.52
N ALA A 88 -10.02 -12.44 6.33
CA ALA A 88 -9.37 -11.75 5.23
C ALA A 88 -9.15 -10.26 5.55
N LEU A 89 -10.16 -9.59 6.14
CA LEU A 89 -10.05 -8.19 6.58
C LEU A 89 -8.96 -8.01 7.64
N LEU A 90 -8.90 -8.88 8.66
CA LEU A 90 -7.85 -8.84 9.68
C LEU A 90 -6.45 -9.00 9.06
N ARG A 91 -6.31 -9.89 8.07
CA ARG A 91 -5.04 -10.07 7.34
C ARG A 91 -4.67 -8.85 6.52
N LEU A 92 -5.63 -8.21 5.86
CA LEU A 92 -5.43 -6.98 5.10
C LEU A 92 -5.02 -5.82 6.03
N ILE A 93 -5.68 -5.64 7.16
CA ILE A 93 -5.33 -4.63 8.17
C ILE A 93 -3.91 -4.89 8.70
N GLY A 94 -3.59 -6.14 9.03
CA GLY A 94 -2.26 -6.52 9.50
C GLY A 94 -1.16 -6.27 8.46
N ALA A 95 -1.42 -6.59 7.19
CA ALA A 95 -0.49 -6.32 6.08
C ALA A 95 -0.27 -4.82 5.88
N SER A 96 -1.36 -4.05 5.91
CA SER A 96 -1.35 -2.58 5.84
C SER A 96 -0.52 -1.96 6.96
N GLY A 97 -0.68 -2.44 8.20
CA GLY A 97 0.09 -1.97 9.35
C GLY A 97 1.59 -2.34 9.30
N ARG A 98 1.96 -3.45 8.65
CA ARG A 98 3.36 -3.81 8.41
C ARG A 98 3.99 -2.93 7.33
N LEU A 99 3.27 -2.70 6.23
CA LEU A 99 3.72 -1.83 5.15
C LEU A 99 4.00 -0.40 5.65
N ARG A 100 3.07 0.18 6.43
CA ARG A 100 3.26 1.52 7.02
C ARG A 100 4.49 1.58 7.94
N ARG A 101 4.74 0.53 8.72
CA ARG A 101 5.94 0.46 9.58
C ARG A 101 7.23 0.41 8.77
N GLN A 102 7.26 -0.37 7.69
CA GLN A 102 8.42 -0.46 6.81
C GLN A 102 8.78 0.91 6.19
N GLY A 103 7.76 1.62 5.66
CA GLY A 103 7.95 2.97 5.13
C GLY A 103 8.44 3.97 6.18
N ASN A 104 8.03 3.82 7.44
CA ASN A 104 8.47 4.71 8.53
C ASN A 104 9.91 4.43 8.99
N THR A 105 10.34 3.16 9.01
CA THR A 105 11.71 2.78 9.37
C THR A 105 12.75 3.22 8.33
N SER A 106 12.41 3.25 7.04
CA SER A 106 13.31 3.79 6.00
C SER A 106 13.55 5.30 6.15
N SER A 107 12.56 6.05 6.65
CA SER A 107 12.67 7.50 6.83
C SER A 107 13.49 7.90 8.06
N GLN A 108 13.54 7.07 9.11
CA GLN A 108 14.34 7.35 10.32
C GLN A 108 15.85 7.11 10.14
N SER A 109 16.25 6.15 9.30
CA SER A 109 17.67 5.87 9.04
C SER A 109 18.35 7.02 8.29
N ALA A 110 17.64 7.68 7.37
CA ALA A 110 18.17 8.80 6.58
C ALA A 110 18.46 10.08 7.40
N SER A 111 17.78 10.27 8.55
CA SER A 111 17.99 11.44 9.42
C SER A 111 19.21 11.29 10.35
N SER A 112 19.77 10.09 10.47
CA SER A 112 20.87 9.81 11.42
C SER A 112 22.27 10.00 10.82
N GLU A 113 22.39 10.13 9.50
CA GLU A 113 23.69 10.23 8.80
C GLU A 113 24.19 11.67 8.57
N GLN A 114 23.43 12.72 8.92
CA GLN A 114 23.85 14.12 8.72
C GLN A 114 24.62 14.74 9.89
N ASN A 115 24.98 13.97 10.92
CA ASN A 115 25.63 14.52 12.11
C ASN A 115 26.92 13.78 12.49
N ILE A 116 27.89 13.71 11.56
CA ILE A 116 29.25 13.22 11.88
C ILE A 116 30.32 14.12 11.20
N VAL A 117 30.83 15.06 12.02
CA VAL A 117 32.22 15.58 12.13
C VAL A 117 32.75 16.56 11.06
N GLN A 118 32.78 17.86 11.43
CA GLN A 118 33.87 18.78 11.08
C GLN A 118 34.99 18.64 12.13
N PRO A 119 36.24 18.35 11.75
CA PRO A 119 37.38 18.64 12.60
C PRO A 119 37.96 20.03 12.26
N GLU A 120 38.28 20.79 13.31
CA GLU A 120 39.14 21.99 13.26
C GLU A 120 40.57 21.66 12.81
#